data_AF-A0A970QDI6-F1
#
_entry.id   AF-A0A970QDI6-F1
#
_cell.length_a   1.000
_cell.length_b   1.000
_cell.length_c   1.000
_cell.angle_alpha   90.00
_cell.angle_beta   90.00
_cell.angle_gamma   90.00
#
_symmetry.space_group_name_H-M   'P 1'
#
loop_
_entity.id
_entity.type
_entity.pdbx_description
1 polymer ?
#
loop_
_entity_poly.entity_id
_entity_poly.type
_entity_poly.pdbx_seq_one_letter_code
_entity_poly.pdbx_strand_id
1 'polypeptide(L)'
;MSSKKQLGLLSLCILSVLFLAGCDVDAIWVSRAELNFERDTNPMYFDVANASTELGTIDIHVKPNKNWILVSPDVVPSEAPRGGSLVGNKIEVRIDRSLITKEGENEGNITLSAPGVKSVSIRVKVVQDRLVERLDKLNIQTPVVTYSSPYLVELAFSLRDGTNRSVTGEPAQFQVYGWEDDLAVGPSHGLLMQRGAARQLWMEVILDYSAYMRNLPNAIDEMENAVTDMLLPELNEDVFVGVSGFYRDNLSSSLLIPFTMNHAYVADKIKKIRAEQFSGWASGSRVYDALASSLSRFSALESNATDEKYIVLFCNGIDTSSLVSAPSIISSAKKLGVRIVVITFGDTMEAADLITVALGTGGRAISAASIEELHYSFQRVVEDLSGQYVIRWASLRRDNKNVTPSIKLIYGNTEASWRADKSFRALSYAGDPLQGKVVLMQSDTPDNSTVFLRAAYVPNGIEDLRLHVQSAYPFTTSVVSASNDGLLANWTMDIEDDGEDGQWITLSGSQPLPFASFGAMLRFDFDEAVDDPFTLFEIDESIYFDGQDFILVNY
;
A
#
# COMPACT_ATOMS: atom_id res chain seq x y z
N MET A 1 -77.15 -46.84 -21.77
CA MET A 1 -76.42 -46.78 -20.48
C MET A 1 -74.94 -46.98 -20.80
N SER A 2 -74.14 -45.91 -20.81
CA SER A 2 -73.14 -45.58 -19.77
C SER A 2 -71.93 -46.54 -19.84
N SER A 3 -70.66 -46.16 -19.96
CA SER A 3 -69.94 -44.93 -19.60
C SER A 3 -68.58 -44.89 -20.33
N LYS A 4 -68.09 -43.68 -20.57
CA LYS A 4 -66.76 -43.25 -21.02
C LYS A 4 -65.59 -43.84 -20.20
N LYS A 5 -64.39 -43.91 -20.81
CA LYS A 5 -63.12 -43.40 -20.25
C LYS A 5 -62.08 -43.10 -21.35
N GLN A 6 -61.42 -41.95 -21.18
CA GLN A 6 -60.42 -41.28 -22.04
C GLN A 6 -58.98 -41.82 -21.85
N LEU A 7 -58.09 -41.24 -22.68
CA LEU A 7 -56.60 -41.19 -22.70
C LEU A 7 -55.99 -42.10 -23.78
N GLY A 8 -55.10 -41.65 -24.68
CA GLY A 8 -54.49 -40.35 -24.87
C GLY A 8 -53.60 -40.44 -26.13
N LEU A 9 -53.74 -39.49 -27.04
CA LEU A 9 -53.06 -39.43 -28.33
C LEU A 9 -51.75 -38.66 -28.15
N LEU A 10 -50.59 -39.33 -28.27
CA LEU A 10 -49.30 -38.63 -28.38
C LEU A 10 -49.13 -38.19 -29.85
N SER A 11 -49.32 -36.90 -30.11
CA SER A 11 -49.03 -36.28 -31.40
C SER A 11 -47.57 -35.81 -31.42
N LEU A 12 -46.80 -36.39 -32.35
CA LEU A 12 -45.39 -36.09 -32.60
C LEU A 12 -45.30 -34.74 -33.34
N CYS A 13 -45.08 -33.64 -32.62
CA CYS A 13 -44.73 -32.36 -33.25
C CYS A 13 -43.24 -32.37 -33.64
N ILE A 14 -43.00 -32.59 -34.93
CA ILE A 14 -41.72 -32.32 -35.58
C ILE A 14 -41.54 -30.80 -35.59
N LEU A 15 -40.76 -30.27 -34.64
CA LEU A 15 -40.28 -28.89 -34.68
C LEU A 15 -39.06 -28.85 -35.59
N SER A 16 -39.28 -28.57 -36.87
CA SER A 16 -38.22 -28.20 -37.80
C SER A 16 -37.63 -26.85 -37.39
N VAL A 17 -36.57 -26.87 -36.59
CA VAL A 17 -35.70 -25.73 -36.35
C VAL A 17 -34.96 -25.44 -37.66
N LEU A 18 -35.49 -24.48 -38.43
CA LEU A 18 -34.73 -23.80 -39.46
C LEU A 18 -33.55 -23.10 -38.77
N PHE A 19 -32.37 -23.71 -38.84
CA PHE A 19 -31.12 -22.97 -38.74
C PHE A 19 -31.07 -22.03 -39.95
N LEU A 20 -31.59 -20.81 -39.76
CA LEU A 20 -31.19 -19.68 -40.58
C LEU A 20 -29.69 -19.49 -40.31
N ALA A 21 -28.86 -20.06 -41.19
CA ALA A 21 -27.51 -19.56 -41.39
C ALA A 21 -27.65 -18.15 -42.00
N GLY A 22 -27.98 -17.18 -41.15
CA GLY A 22 -27.86 -15.77 -41.51
C GLY A 22 -26.40 -15.51 -41.78
N CYS A 23 -26.09 -14.94 -42.95
CA CYS A 23 -24.76 -14.39 -43.20
C CYS A 23 -24.46 -13.38 -42.09
N ASP A 24 -23.37 -13.59 -41.35
CA ASP A 24 -22.88 -12.61 -40.38
C ASP A 24 -22.75 -11.24 -41.05
N VAL A 25 -23.32 -10.21 -40.44
CA VAL A 25 -23.31 -8.86 -40.99
C VAL A 25 -21.96 -8.19 -40.68
N ASP A 26 -21.38 -7.49 -41.66
CA ASP A 26 -20.21 -6.65 -41.45
C ASP A 26 -20.65 -5.37 -40.72
N ALA A 27 -20.49 -5.32 -39.39
CA ALA A 27 -20.96 -4.21 -38.56
C ALA A 27 -19.93 -3.63 -37.59
N ILE A 28 -18.79 -4.29 -37.35
CA ILE A 28 -17.75 -3.76 -36.46
C ILE A 28 -16.75 -2.96 -37.31
N TRP A 29 -16.60 -1.67 -37.01
CA TRP A 29 -15.53 -0.84 -37.54
C TRP A 29 -14.47 -0.62 -36.46
N VAL A 30 -13.20 -0.61 -36.89
CA VAL A 30 -12.05 -0.31 -36.03
C VAL A 30 -11.16 0.73 -36.70
N SER A 31 -10.63 1.66 -35.92
CA SER A 31 -9.71 2.70 -36.40
C SER A 31 -8.34 2.16 -36.84
N ARG A 32 -7.96 0.97 -36.37
CA ARG A 32 -6.65 0.33 -36.61
C ARG A 32 -6.79 -1.18 -36.73
N ALA A 33 -6.04 -1.77 -37.66
CA ALA A 33 -5.94 -3.22 -37.83
C ALA A 33 -4.70 -3.84 -37.17
N GLU A 34 -3.73 -3.00 -36.78
CA GLU A 34 -2.49 -3.43 -36.10
C GLU A 34 -2.10 -2.41 -35.02
N LEU A 35 -1.60 -2.92 -33.89
CA LEU A 35 -0.93 -2.17 -32.83
C LEU A 35 0.48 -2.72 -32.69
N ASN A 36 1.48 -1.90 -32.95
CA ASN A 36 2.87 -2.27 -32.80
C ASN A 36 3.48 -1.51 -31.63
N PHE A 37 3.66 -2.22 -30.51
CA PHE A 37 4.24 -1.67 -29.29
C PHE A 37 5.77 -1.59 -29.35
N GLU A 38 6.45 -2.28 -30.29
CA GLU A 38 7.92 -2.32 -30.30
C GLU A 38 8.48 -2.58 -28.88
N ARG A 39 9.28 -1.65 -28.34
CA ARG A 39 9.82 -1.64 -26.97
C ARG A 39 9.03 -0.75 -26.01
N ASP A 40 8.00 -0.09 -26.51
CA ASP A 40 7.16 0.82 -25.74
C ASP A 40 6.35 0.05 -24.67
N THR A 41 6.22 0.66 -23.51
CA THR A 41 5.45 0.17 -22.37
C THR A 41 4.17 0.95 -22.15
N ASN A 42 3.97 2.05 -22.89
CA ASN A 42 2.78 2.86 -22.83
C ASN A 42 1.58 2.12 -23.44
N PRO A 43 0.36 2.35 -22.92
CA PRO A 43 -0.85 1.85 -23.55
C PRO A 43 -0.99 2.39 -24.98
N MET A 44 -1.53 1.57 -25.88
CA MET A 44 -1.98 2.02 -27.19
C MET A 44 -3.49 1.93 -27.28
N TYR A 45 -4.08 2.81 -28.08
CA TYR A 45 -5.53 2.90 -28.22
C TYR A 45 -5.99 2.60 -29.65
N PHE A 46 -7.20 2.06 -29.76
CA PHE A 46 -7.96 2.07 -31.00
C PHE A 46 -9.43 2.34 -30.71
N ASP A 47 -10.09 3.08 -31.59
CA ASP A 47 -11.55 3.24 -31.56
C ASP A 47 -12.25 2.07 -32.23
N VAL A 48 -13.38 1.65 -31.64
CA VAL A 48 -14.33 0.69 -32.17
C VAL A 48 -15.70 1.35 -32.31
N ALA A 49 -16.45 1.02 -33.36
CA ALA A 49 -17.82 1.50 -33.55
C ALA A 49 -18.70 0.45 -34.22
N ASN A 50 -20.02 0.58 -34.04
CA ASN A 50 -21.00 -0.09 -34.88
C ASN A 50 -21.18 0.72 -36.17
N ALA A 51 -20.83 0.11 -37.30
CA ALA A 51 -20.96 0.68 -38.64
C ALA A 51 -22.26 0.29 -39.35
N SER A 52 -23.08 -0.59 -38.76
CA SER A 52 -24.38 -0.95 -39.32
C SER A 52 -25.44 0.07 -38.95
N THR A 53 -26.17 0.56 -39.96
CA THR A 53 -27.39 1.37 -39.78
C THR A 53 -28.63 0.51 -39.54
N GLU A 54 -28.54 -0.81 -39.71
CA GLU A 54 -29.66 -1.74 -39.58
C GLU A 54 -29.71 -2.41 -38.20
N LEU A 55 -28.55 -2.56 -37.56
CA LEU A 55 -28.45 -3.06 -36.19
C LEU A 55 -28.57 -1.91 -35.20
N GLY A 56 -29.27 -2.13 -34.09
CA GLY A 56 -29.29 -1.20 -32.96
C GLY A 56 -27.95 -1.17 -32.22
N THR A 57 -27.95 -0.88 -30.92
CA THR A 57 -26.74 -1.02 -30.11
C THR A 57 -26.29 -2.49 -30.09
N ILE A 58 -25.01 -2.73 -30.38
CA ILE A 58 -24.40 -4.07 -30.30
C ILE A 58 -23.34 -4.08 -29.20
N ASP A 59 -23.32 -5.14 -28.41
CA ASP A 59 -22.28 -5.35 -27.39
C ASP A 59 -21.09 -6.06 -28.03
N ILE A 60 -20.02 -5.31 -28.24
CA ILE A 60 -18.78 -5.82 -28.85
C ILE A 60 -17.89 -6.35 -27.73
N HIS A 61 -17.70 -7.66 -27.70
CA HIS A 61 -16.74 -8.31 -26.81
C HIS A 61 -15.33 -8.22 -27.38
N VAL A 62 -14.38 -7.78 -26.57
CA VAL A 62 -12.97 -7.58 -26.92
C VAL A 62 -12.14 -8.64 -26.22
N LYS A 63 -11.64 -9.63 -26.96
CA LYS A 63 -10.93 -10.78 -26.39
C LYS A 63 -9.51 -10.93 -26.93
N PRO A 64 -8.47 -10.77 -26.10
CA PRO A 64 -7.11 -11.10 -26.49
C PRO A 64 -6.89 -12.62 -26.51
N ASN A 65 -6.04 -13.11 -27.43
CA ASN A 65 -5.66 -14.53 -27.50
C ASN A 65 -4.37 -14.86 -26.73
N LYS A 66 -3.69 -13.85 -26.18
CA LYS A 66 -2.50 -13.98 -25.35
C LYS A 66 -2.77 -13.30 -24.01
N ASN A 67 -2.36 -13.94 -22.92
CA ASN A 67 -2.50 -13.43 -21.56
C ASN A 67 -1.65 -12.18 -21.29
N TRP A 68 -0.59 -11.95 -22.06
CA TRP A 68 0.23 -10.74 -21.99
C TRP A 68 -0.41 -9.54 -22.71
N ILE A 69 -1.55 -9.71 -23.41
CA ILE A 69 -2.31 -8.60 -24.00
C ILE A 69 -3.48 -8.31 -23.06
N LEU A 70 -3.45 -7.13 -22.45
CA LEU A 70 -4.50 -6.63 -21.57
C LEU A 70 -5.34 -5.62 -22.35
N VAL A 71 -6.66 -5.69 -22.22
CA VAL A 71 -7.60 -4.78 -22.89
C VAL A 71 -8.57 -4.19 -21.87
N SER A 72 -8.95 -2.93 -22.09
CA SER A 72 -9.99 -2.27 -21.29
C SER A 72 -10.80 -1.30 -22.14
N PRO A 73 -12.14 -1.34 -22.07
CA PRO A 73 -12.97 -2.41 -21.48
C PRO A 73 -12.96 -3.70 -22.32
N ASP A 74 -13.43 -4.82 -21.75
CA ASP A 74 -13.55 -6.13 -22.42
C ASP A 74 -14.92 -6.34 -23.10
N VAL A 75 -15.89 -5.46 -22.84
CA VAL A 75 -17.19 -5.37 -23.53
C VAL A 75 -17.54 -3.91 -23.76
N VAL A 76 -17.97 -3.56 -24.98
CA VAL A 76 -18.36 -2.21 -25.36
C VAL A 76 -19.75 -2.17 -26.00
N PRO A 77 -20.74 -1.49 -25.38
CA PRO A 77 -21.99 -1.19 -26.06
C PRO A 77 -21.73 -0.13 -27.14
N SER A 78 -21.91 -0.51 -28.40
CA SER A 78 -21.66 0.35 -29.56
C SER A 78 -22.95 0.68 -30.29
N GLU A 79 -23.35 1.95 -30.21
CA GLU A 79 -24.57 2.45 -30.82
C GLU A 79 -24.48 2.54 -32.34
N ALA A 80 -25.63 2.42 -33.01
CA ALA A 80 -25.75 2.66 -34.45
C ALA A 80 -25.31 4.09 -34.83
N PRO A 81 -24.85 4.32 -36.08
CA PRO A 81 -24.40 5.64 -36.53
C PRO A 81 -25.44 6.74 -36.31
N ARG A 82 -25.02 7.89 -35.77
CA ARG A 82 -25.89 9.07 -35.55
C ARG A 82 -25.58 10.15 -36.58
N GLY A 83 -26.60 10.60 -37.34
CA GLY A 83 -26.42 11.65 -38.35
C GLY A 83 -25.42 11.29 -39.46
N GLY A 84 -25.24 10.00 -39.76
CA GLY A 84 -24.27 9.50 -40.73
C GLY A 84 -22.82 9.41 -40.22
N SER A 85 -22.56 9.73 -38.94
CA SER A 85 -21.25 9.59 -38.31
C SER A 85 -21.23 8.40 -37.33
N LEU A 86 -20.09 7.70 -37.26
CA LEU A 86 -19.88 6.62 -36.30
C LEU A 86 -19.80 7.17 -34.87
N VAL A 87 -20.37 6.43 -33.92
CA VAL A 87 -20.19 6.69 -32.49
C VAL A 87 -19.05 5.80 -32.00
N GLY A 88 -17.84 6.37 -31.93
CA GLY A 88 -16.63 5.66 -31.56
C GLY A 88 -16.50 5.49 -30.05
N ASN A 89 -16.13 4.30 -29.62
CA ASN A 89 -15.73 3.96 -28.26
C ASN A 89 -14.24 3.61 -28.26
N LYS A 90 -13.49 4.11 -27.29
CA LYS A 90 -12.05 3.89 -27.21
C LYS A 90 -11.75 2.60 -26.45
N ILE A 91 -10.86 1.77 -26.99
CA ILE A 91 -10.28 0.61 -26.32
C ILE A 91 -8.82 0.89 -26.02
N GLU A 92 -8.44 0.70 -24.76
CA GLU A 92 -7.05 0.64 -24.33
C GLU A 92 -6.48 -0.77 -24.49
N VAL A 93 -5.24 -0.86 -24.97
CA VAL A 93 -4.47 -2.09 -25.04
C VAL A 93 -3.14 -1.87 -24.33
N ARG A 94 -2.79 -2.79 -23.42
CA ARG A 94 -1.52 -2.81 -22.69
C ARG A 94 -0.83 -4.14 -22.86
N ILE A 95 0.51 -4.12 -22.78
CA ILE A 95 1.33 -5.32 -22.81
C ILE A 95 1.90 -5.61 -21.43
N ASP A 96 1.53 -6.75 -20.85
CA ASP A 96 2.23 -7.30 -19.70
C ASP A 96 3.46 -8.09 -20.16
N ARG A 97 4.59 -7.37 -20.25
CA ARG A 97 5.87 -7.93 -20.69
C ARG A 97 6.40 -9.03 -19.75
N SER A 98 5.92 -9.10 -18.49
CA SER A 98 6.32 -10.16 -17.55
C SER A 98 5.75 -11.53 -17.94
N LEU A 99 4.68 -11.56 -18.73
CA LEU A 99 4.02 -12.77 -19.21
C LEU A 99 4.54 -13.20 -20.60
N ILE A 100 5.45 -12.45 -21.21
CA ILE A 100 6.10 -12.81 -22.48
C ILE A 100 7.22 -13.82 -22.20
N THR A 101 7.14 -14.98 -22.84
CA THR A 101 8.06 -16.11 -22.61
C THR A 101 9.15 -16.28 -23.67
N LYS A 102 9.20 -15.38 -24.66
CA LYS A 102 10.16 -15.43 -25.77
C LYS A 102 10.79 -14.07 -26.03
N GLU A 103 12.11 -14.04 -26.20
CA GLU A 103 12.84 -12.83 -26.63
C GLU A 103 12.63 -12.56 -28.13
N GLY A 104 12.80 -11.29 -28.51
CA GLY A 104 12.54 -10.79 -29.85
C GLY A 104 11.06 -10.50 -30.10
N GLU A 105 10.63 -10.59 -31.35
CA GLU A 105 9.27 -10.30 -31.76
C GLU A 105 8.27 -11.36 -31.26
N ASN A 106 7.20 -10.86 -30.66
CA ASN A 106 6.05 -11.61 -30.19
C ASN A 106 4.77 -11.04 -30.80
N GLU A 107 3.86 -11.92 -31.17
CA GLU A 107 2.59 -11.55 -31.79
C GLU A 107 1.41 -12.18 -31.06
N GLY A 108 0.33 -11.42 -31.00
CA GLY A 108 -0.99 -11.87 -30.58
C GLY A 108 -2.08 -11.12 -31.33
N ASN A 109 -3.32 -11.45 -31.04
CA ASN A 109 -4.49 -10.89 -31.68
C ASN A 109 -5.54 -10.54 -30.63
N ILE A 110 -6.24 -9.44 -30.87
CA ILE A 110 -7.49 -9.10 -30.20
C ILE A 110 -8.61 -9.43 -31.17
N THR A 111 -9.62 -10.18 -30.71
CA THR A 111 -10.82 -10.50 -31.47
C THR A 111 -11.99 -9.69 -30.93
N LEU A 112 -12.63 -8.94 -31.81
CA LEU A 112 -13.86 -8.20 -31.55
C LEU A 112 -15.03 -9.00 -32.12
N SER A 113 -16.01 -9.32 -31.28
CA SER A 113 -17.14 -10.16 -31.69
C SER A 113 -18.44 -9.68 -31.06
N ALA A 114 -19.54 -9.74 -31.82
CA ALA A 114 -20.89 -9.54 -31.33
C ALA A 114 -21.83 -10.59 -31.94
N PRO A 115 -22.96 -10.95 -31.30
CA PRO A 115 -23.89 -11.95 -31.83
C PRO A 115 -24.42 -11.58 -33.22
N GLY A 116 -24.31 -12.50 -34.19
CA GLY A 116 -24.79 -12.30 -35.58
C GLY A 116 -23.97 -11.30 -36.41
N VAL A 117 -22.80 -10.91 -35.90
CA VAL A 117 -21.89 -9.94 -36.53
C VAL A 117 -20.55 -10.60 -36.79
N LYS A 118 -19.97 -10.34 -37.96
CA LYS A 118 -18.70 -10.91 -38.34
C LYS A 118 -17.60 -10.35 -37.44
N SER A 119 -16.80 -11.25 -36.88
CA SER A 119 -15.72 -10.85 -35.97
C SER A 119 -14.59 -10.12 -36.70
N VAL A 120 -14.03 -9.11 -36.05
CA VAL A 120 -12.87 -8.34 -36.54
C VAL A 120 -11.67 -8.69 -35.67
N SER A 121 -10.48 -8.76 -36.25
CA SER A 121 -9.25 -9.03 -35.49
C SER A 121 -8.22 -7.93 -35.69
N ILE A 122 -7.62 -7.50 -34.59
CA ILE A 122 -6.52 -6.53 -34.55
C ILE A 122 -5.25 -7.29 -34.16
N ARG A 123 -4.20 -7.14 -34.96
CA ARG A 123 -2.89 -7.73 -34.67
C ARG A 123 -2.15 -6.88 -33.65
N VAL A 124 -1.50 -7.54 -32.69
CA VAL A 124 -0.67 -6.89 -31.67
C VAL A 124 0.75 -7.43 -31.79
N LYS A 125 1.73 -6.54 -31.97
CA LYS A 125 3.15 -6.86 -32.04
C LYS A 125 3.91 -6.20 -30.89
N VAL A 126 4.88 -6.91 -30.34
CA VAL A 126 5.77 -6.40 -29.30
C VAL A 126 7.16 -7.03 -29.43
N VAL A 127 8.21 -6.26 -29.16
CA VAL A 127 9.60 -6.73 -29.14
C VAL A 127 10.05 -6.82 -27.69
N GLN A 128 10.46 -8.01 -27.25
CA GLN A 128 10.98 -8.26 -25.91
C GLN A 128 12.50 -8.44 -25.97
N ASP A 129 13.27 -7.44 -25.54
CA ASP A 129 14.74 -7.49 -25.64
C ASP A 129 15.36 -8.55 -24.72
N ARG A 130 14.73 -8.80 -23.56
CA ARG A 130 15.14 -9.83 -22.59
C ARG A 130 13.94 -10.40 -21.88
N LEU A 131 13.92 -11.69 -21.58
CA LEU A 131 12.86 -12.24 -20.73
C LEU A 131 12.90 -11.56 -19.36
N VAL A 132 11.72 -11.17 -18.86
CA VAL A 132 11.60 -10.81 -17.45
C VAL A 132 11.89 -12.09 -16.69
N GLU A 133 12.90 -12.08 -15.82
CA GLU A 133 13.15 -13.21 -14.92
C GLU A 133 11.84 -13.47 -14.18
N ARG A 134 11.28 -14.66 -14.40
CA ARG A 134 10.06 -15.06 -13.71
C ARG A 134 10.46 -15.24 -12.26
N LEU A 135 10.12 -14.24 -11.46
CA LEU A 135 10.24 -14.30 -10.02
C LEU A 135 9.68 -15.64 -9.53
N ASP A 136 10.29 -16.21 -8.49
CA ASP A 136 9.75 -17.39 -7.84
C ASP A 136 8.30 -17.15 -7.42
N LYS A 137 7.53 -18.19 -7.10
CA LYS A 137 6.13 -17.97 -6.72
C LYS A 137 5.97 -17.08 -5.48
N LEU A 138 7.03 -16.94 -4.68
CA LEU A 138 7.13 -16.06 -3.52
C LEU A 138 8.52 -15.46 -3.47
N ASN A 139 8.63 -14.15 -3.23
CA ASN A 139 9.90 -13.41 -3.30
C ASN A 139 10.01 -12.41 -2.17
N ILE A 140 11.14 -12.43 -1.49
CA ILE A 140 11.54 -11.42 -0.52
C ILE A 140 12.26 -10.31 -1.29
N GLN A 141 11.68 -9.12 -1.33
CA GLN A 141 12.25 -7.95 -2.00
C GLN A 141 12.75 -6.91 -1.01
N THR A 142 13.85 -6.25 -1.40
CA THR A 142 14.51 -5.17 -0.65
C THR A 142 14.65 -5.46 0.85
N PRO A 143 15.18 -6.62 1.26
CA PRO A 143 15.32 -6.94 2.68
C PRO A 143 16.32 -6.02 3.35
N VAL A 144 15.93 -5.47 4.49
CA VAL A 144 16.77 -4.66 5.37
C VAL A 144 16.94 -5.43 6.67
N VAL A 145 18.20 -5.78 6.98
CA VAL A 145 18.56 -6.40 8.25
C VAL A 145 19.09 -5.35 9.22
N THR A 146 18.51 -5.34 10.42
CA THR A 146 18.89 -4.46 11.53
C THR A 146 19.18 -5.31 12.76
N TYR A 147 20.17 -4.87 13.54
CA TYR A 147 20.54 -5.47 14.81
C TYR A 147 20.47 -4.42 15.90
N SER A 148 19.88 -4.76 17.03
CA SER A 148 19.67 -3.84 18.15
C SER A 148 19.69 -4.55 19.49
N SER A 149 19.85 -3.80 20.58
CA SER A 149 19.79 -4.35 21.93
C SER A 149 18.33 -4.56 22.37
N PRO A 150 17.99 -5.68 23.05
CA PRO A 150 18.90 -6.71 23.56
C PRO A 150 19.03 -7.94 22.64
N TYR A 151 20.13 -8.03 21.88
CA TYR A 151 20.47 -9.15 21.00
C TYR A 151 19.44 -9.43 19.89
N LEU A 152 18.71 -8.41 19.45
CA LEU A 152 17.66 -8.53 18.45
C LEU A 152 18.25 -8.63 17.06
N VAL A 153 17.70 -9.58 16.30
CA VAL A 153 17.86 -9.68 14.86
C VAL A 153 16.51 -9.40 14.22
N GLU A 154 16.48 -8.43 13.32
CA GLU A 154 15.26 -8.02 12.63
C GLU A 154 15.48 -7.92 11.13
N LEU A 155 14.53 -8.43 10.36
CA LEU A 155 14.50 -8.39 8.91
C LEU A 155 13.17 -7.78 8.46
N ALA A 156 13.21 -6.59 7.87
CA ALA A 156 12.06 -5.98 7.21
C ALA A 156 12.16 -6.15 5.69
N PHE A 157 11.06 -6.49 5.02
CA PHE A 157 11.04 -6.74 3.59
C PHE A 157 9.64 -6.60 2.99
N SER A 158 9.59 -6.47 1.67
CA SER A 158 8.35 -6.60 0.89
C SER A 158 8.21 -8.04 0.39
N LEU A 159 7.01 -8.62 0.52
CA LEU A 159 6.73 -9.97 0.03
C LEU A 159 5.90 -9.90 -1.25
N ARG A 160 6.42 -10.51 -2.32
CA ARG A 160 5.81 -10.47 -3.65
C ARG A 160 5.56 -11.85 -4.23
N ASP A 161 4.48 -12.02 -4.98
CA ASP A 161 4.22 -13.24 -5.73
C ASP A 161 4.98 -13.27 -7.07
N GLY A 162 4.82 -14.36 -7.84
CA GLY A 162 5.44 -14.54 -9.16
C GLY A 162 4.92 -13.58 -10.25
N THR A 163 3.94 -12.73 -9.95
CA THR A 163 3.43 -11.64 -10.81
C THR A 163 3.83 -10.26 -10.30
N ASN A 164 4.71 -10.21 -9.29
CA ASN A 164 5.15 -8.98 -8.61
C ASN A 164 3.98 -8.21 -7.93
N ARG A 165 2.92 -8.91 -7.53
CA ARG A 165 1.88 -8.39 -6.63
C ARG A 165 2.28 -8.63 -5.19
N SER A 166 1.85 -7.74 -4.30
CA SER A 166 2.06 -7.90 -2.86
C SER A 166 1.28 -9.10 -2.34
N VAL A 167 1.92 -9.88 -1.48
CA VAL A 167 1.26 -10.93 -0.71
C VAL A 167 0.82 -10.31 0.61
N THR A 168 -0.48 -10.28 0.89
CA THR A 168 -1.07 -9.56 2.05
C THR A 168 -1.63 -10.50 3.13
N GLY A 169 -1.15 -11.74 3.17
CA GLY A 169 -1.59 -12.76 4.14
C GLY A 169 -1.44 -12.32 5.60
N GLU A 170 -2.27 -12.88 6.47
CA GLU A 170 -2.14 -12.72 7.92
C GLU A 170 -0.87 -13.45 8.41
N PRO A 171 -0.08 -12.90 9.34
CA PRO A 171 1.14 -13.55 9.83
C PRO A 171 0.94 -15.00 10.30
N ALA A 172 -0.21 -15.31 10.90
CA ALA A 172 -0.57 -16.67 11.33
C ALA A 172 -0.72 -17.70 10.18
N GLN A 173 -0.81 -17.25 8.92
CA GLN A 173 -0.88 -18.11 7.74
C GLN A 173 0.50 -18.54 7.23
N PHE A 174 1.59 -17.93 7.73
CA PHE A 174 2.95 -18.23 7.31
C PHE A 174 3.60 -19.24 8.24
N GLN A 175 4.37 -20.15 7.66
CA GLN A 175 5.37 -20.88 8.43
C GLN A 175 6.71 -20.18 8.29
N VAL A 176 7.31 -19.83 9.43
CA VAL A 176 8.53 -19.04 9.51
C VAL A 176 9.61 -19.87 10.17
N TYR A 177 10.76 -19.93 9.51
CA TYR A 177 11.96 -20.59 10.00
C TYR A 177 13.10 -19.58 9.95
N GLY A 178 13.96 -19.59 10.96
CA GLY A 178 15.14 -18.74 11.02
C GLY A 178 16.38 -19.53 11.42
N TRP A 179 17.55 -19.03 11.05
CA TRP A 179 18.83 -19.59 11.46
C TRP A 179 19.88 -18.51 11.74
N GLU A 180 20.79 -18.82 12.65
CA GLU A 180 22.06 -18.15 12.85
C GLU A 180 23.19 -19.09 12.40
N ASP A 181 23.69 -18.89 11.17
CA ASP A 181 24.44 -19.90 10.42
C ASP A 181 23.63 -21.20 10.27
N ASP A 182 24.07 -22.29 10.90
CA ASP A 182 23.43 -23.61 10.87
C ASP A 182 22.55 -23.86 12.12
N LEU A 183 22.52 -22.93 13.08
CA LEU A 183 21.73 -23.06 14.31
C LEU A 183 20.31 -22.53 14.06
N ALA A 184 19.32 -23.41 14.12
CA ALA A 184 17.93 -23.02 13.99
C ALA A 184 17.49 -22.14 15.17
N VAL A 185 16.78 -21.06 14.86
CA VAL A 185 16.04 -20.25 15.83
C VAL A 185 14.56 -20.59 15.75
N GLY A 186 13.85 -20.46 16.87
CA GLY A 186 12.46 -20.88 16.98
C GLY A 186 11.70 -20.15 18.08
N PRO A 187 10.59 -20.70 18.58
CA PRO A 187 9.73 -20.01 19.55
C PRO A 187 10.45 -19.57 20.83
N SER A 188 11.43 -20.34 21.31
CA SER A 188 12.26 -19.96 22.47
C SER A 188 13.14 -18.73 22.26
N HIS A 189 13.36 -18.34 21.00
CA HIS A 189 14.09 -17.14 20.62
C HIS A 189 13.12 -15.96 20.36
N GLY A 190 11.82 -16.18 20.51
CA GLY A 190 10.82 -15.19 20.11
C GLY A 190 10.77 -15.02 18.58
N LEU A 191 11.06 -16.08 17.81
CA LEU A 191 10.92 -16.01 16.35
C LEU A 191 9.46 -15.73 16.00
N LEU A 192 9.21 -14.54 15.47
CA LEU A 192 7.89 -14.08 15.09
C LEU A 192 7.93 -13.33 13.76
N MET A 193 6.78 -13.30 13.10
CA MET A 193 6.52 -12.48 11.92
C MET A 193 5.34 -11.58 12.22
N GLN A 194 5.46 -10.31 11.83
CA GLN A 194 4.40 -9.31 11.92
C GLN A 194 4.30 -8.57 10.59
N ARG A 195 3.15 -7.95 10.34
CA ARG A 195 3.01 -6.98 9.25
C ARG A 195 3.91 -5.78 9.50
N GLY A 196 4.34 -5.13 8.43
CA GLY A 196 5.18 -3.92 8.50
C GLY A 196 4.51 -2.79 9.29
N ALA A 197 3.18 -2.74 9.28
CA ALA A 197 2.39 -1.78 10.04
C ALA A 197 2.53 -1.89 11.57
N ALA A 198 3.12 -2.98 12.10
CA ALA A 198 3.50 -3.03 13.51
C ALA A 198 4.60 -2.01 13.86
N ARG A 199 5.41 -1.57 12.88
CA ARG A 199 6.35 -0.45 13.07
C ARG A 199 5.61 0.88 12.97
N GLN A 200 6.12 1.88 13.67
CA GLN A 200 5.61 3.24 13.52
C GLN A 200 5.84 3.72 12.09
N LEU A 201 4.77 4.15 11.43
CA LEU A 201 4.81 4.71 10.08
C LEU A 201 4.61 6.23 10.15
N TRP A 202 5.47 6.93 9.40
CA TRP A 202 5.38 8.35 9.12
C TRP A 202 5.20 8.55 7.62
N MET A 203 4.14 9.24 7.21
CA MET A 203 3.81 9.47 5.81
C MET A 203 3.59 10.95 5.54
N GLU A 204 4.33 11.53 4.60
CA GLU A 204 4.02 12.86 4.08
C GLU A 204 3.37 12.77 2.71
N VAL A 205 2.17 13.35 2.59
CA VAL A 205 1.47 13.50 1.32
C VAL A 205 1.79 14.87 0.72
N ILE A 206 2.27 14.89 -0.52
CA ILE A 206 2.60 16.13 -1.24
C ILE A 206 1.59 16.34 -2.36
N LEU A 207 0.90 17.48 -2.34
CA LEU A 207 -0.16 17.84 -3.26
C LEU A 207 0.26 18.96 -4.22
N ASP A 208 0.21 18.69 -5.51
CA ASP A 208 0.51 19.65 -6.58
C ASP A 208 -0.75 20.44 -6.98
N TYR A 209 -0.73 21.74 -6.66
CA TYR A 209 -1.75 22.72 -7.04
C TYR A 209 -1.26 23.69 -8.12
N SER A 210 -0.19 23.35 -8.85
CA SER A 210 0.40 24.16 -9.92
C SER A 210 -0.58 24.36 -11.08
N ALA A 211 -0.25 25.28 -12.00
CA ALA A 211 -1.08 25.53 -13.17
C ALA A 211 -1.24 24.26 -14.03
N TYR A 212 -0.23 23.39 -14.05
CA TYR A 212 -0.29 22.16 -14.82
C TYR A 212 -1.34 21.19 -14.30
N MET A 213 -1.38 20.97 -12.98
CA MET A 213 -2.44 20.17 -12.36
C MET A 213 -3.82 20.82 -12.49
N ARG A 214 -3.93 22.14 -12.31
CA ARG A 214 -5.21 22.86 -12.43
C ARG A 214 -5.80 22.86 -13.84
N ASN A 215 -4.95 22.75 -14.86
CA ASN A 215 -5.38 22.72 -16.26
C ASN A 215 -5.82 21.32 -16.71
N LEU A 216 -5.53 20.28 -15.93
CA LEU A 216 -6.07 18.95 -16.16
C LEU A 216 -7.52 18.89 -15.64
N PRO A 217 -8.49 18.44 -16.44
CA PRO A 217 -9.87 18.30 -15.99
C PRO A 217 -9.96 17.44 -14.74
N ASN A 218 -10.65 17.94 -13.71
CA ASN A 218 -10.92 17.28 -12.42
C ASN A 218 -9.70 16.85 -11.58
N ALA A 219 -8.46 16.94 -12.07
CA ALA A 219 -7.29 16.35 -11.42
C ALA A 219 -7.08 16.79 -9.96
N ILE A 220 -7.41 18.05 -9.62
CA ILE A 220 -7.34 18.52 -8.23
C ILE A 220 -8.37 17.82 -7.34
N ASP A 221 -9.62 17.70 -7.80
CA ASP A 221 -10.69 17.05 -7.03
C ASP A 221 -10.37 15.56 -6.88
N GLU A 222 -9.85 14.92 -7.92
CA GLU A 222 -9.42 13.52 -7.90
C GLU A 222 -8.26 13.28 -6.94
N MET A 223 -7.24 14.13 -6.98
CA MET A 223 -6.11 14.10 -6.07
C MET A 223 -6.58 14.22 -4.61
N GLU A 224 -7.43 15.19 -4.30
CA GLU A 224 -7.96 15.39 -2.94
C GLU A 224 -8.78 14.19 -2.47
N ASN A 225 -9.76 13.76 -3.28
CA ASN A 225 -10.63 12.63 -2.95
C ASN A 225 -9.83 11.34 -2.76
N ALA A 226 -8.78 11.13 -3.55
CA ALA A 226 -8.02 9.89 -3.45
C ALA A 226 -7.14 9.85 -2.19
N VAL A 227 -6.74 11.00 -1.66
CA VAL A 227 -6.16 11.06 -0.32
C VAL A 227 -7.23 10.86 0.75
N THR A 228 -8.32 11.63 0.70
CA THR A 228 -9.32 11.66 1.80
C THR A 228 -10.18 10.42 1.90
N ASP A 229 -10.54 9.82 0.76
CA ASP A 229 -11.56 8.78 0.69
C ASP A 229 -10.97 7.41 0.33
N MET A 230 -9.69 7.34 -0.07
CA MET A 230 -9.02 6.07 -0.40
C MET A 230 -7.77 5.81 0.42
N LEU A 231 -6.83 6.75 0.53
CA LEU A 231 -5.58 6.52 1.26
C LEU A 231 -5.79 6.51 2.76
N LEU A 232 -6.30 7.61 3.32
CA LEU A 232 -6.42 7.79 4.77
C LEU A 232 -7.25 6.68 5.46
N PRO A 233 -8.40 6.24 4.92
CA PRO A 233 -9.21 5.20 5.57
C PRO A 233 -8.55 3.81 5.62
N GLU A 234 -7.54 3.55 4.81
CA GLU A 234 -6.85 2.26 4.70
C GLU A 234 -5.58 2.18 5.56
N LEU A 235 -5.21 3.28 6.22
CA LEU A 235 -4.07 3.34 7.14
C LEU A 235 -4.49 2.92 8.55
N ASN A 236 -3.59 2.25 9.27
CA ASN A 236 -3.79 2.00 10.69
C ASN A 236 -3.89 3.34 11.45
N GLU A 237 -4.71 3.36 12.50
CA GLU A 237 -5.03 4.58 13.27
C GLU A 237 -3.81 5.26 13.94
N ASP A 238 -2.70 4.55 14.08
CA ASP A 238 -1.45 5.00 14.70
C ASP A 238 -0.47 5.64 13.70
N VAL A 239 -0.81 5.73 12.41
CA VAL A 239 0.05 6.29 11.37
C VAL A 239 0.07 7.81 11.44
N PHE A 240 1.27 8.41 11.53
CA PHE A 240 1.44 9.86 11.41
C PHE A 240 1.35 10.30 9.95
N VAL A 241 0.38 11.15 9.64
CA VAL A 241 0.22 11.74 8.32
C VAL A 241 0.44 13.25 8.37
N GLY A 242 1.38 13.73 7.56
CA GLY A 242 1.58 15.16 7.29
C GLY A 242 1.19 15.47 5.85
N VAL A 243 0.77 16.72 5.58
CA VAL A 243 0.40 17.15 4.22
C VAL A 243 1.13 18.43 3.86
N SER A 244 1.80 18.43 2.71
CA SER A 244 2.38 19.61 2.10
C SER A 244 1.84 19.85 0.70
N GLY A 245 2.06 21.04 0.18
CA GLY A 245 1.67 21.35 -1.19
C GLY A 245 2.35 22.58 -1.76
N PHE A 246 2.26 22.71 -3.07
CA PHE A 246 2.88 23.79 -3.84
C PHE A 246 2.00 24.18 -5.02
N TYR A 247 2.14 25.41 -5.52
CA TYR A 247 1.30 25.91 -6.62
C TYR A 247 1.98 26.93 -7.56
N ARG A 248 3.20 27.34 -7.25
CA ARG A 248 3.92 28.40 -8.00
C ARG A 248 5.40 28.11 -8.12
N ASP A 249 5.95 28.50 -9.26
CA ASP A 249 7.37 28.44 -9.64
C ASP A 249 8.30 29.28 -8.77
N ASN A 250 7.76 30.31 -8.11
CA ASN A 250 8.54 31.25 -7.32
C ASN A 250 8.30 31.14 -5.80
N LEU A 251 7.58 30.11 -5.34
CA LEU A 251 7.34 29.84 -3.92
C LEU A 251 7.87 28.45 -3.56
N SER A 252 8.26 28.27 -2.31
CA SER A 252 8.56 26.94 -1.77
C SER A 252 7.27 26.18 -1.48
N SER A 253 7.34 24.85 -1.40
CA SER A 253 6.24 24.06 -0.84
C SER A 253 5.99 24.45 0.62
N SER A 254 4.73 24.45 1.03
CA SER A 254 4.32 24.71 2.42
C SER A 254 3.90 23.41 3.09
N LEU A 255 4.26 23.22 4.36
CA LEU A 255 3.62 22.24 5.22
C LEU A 255 2.25 22.82 5.62
N LEU A 256 1.18 22.15 5.21
CA LEU A 256 -0.19 22.62 5.37
C LEU A 256 -0.85 21.99 6.59
N ILE A 257 -0.50 20.73 6.84
CA ILE A 257 -0.96 19.95 7.98
C ILE A 257 0.29 19.27 8.57
N PRO A 258 0.67 19.59 9.82
CA PRO A 258 1.72 18.86 10.53
C PRO A 258 1.38 17.37 10.68
N PHE A 259 2.38 16.55 11.00
CA PHE A 259 2.17 15.12 11.24
C PHE A 259 1.17 14.90 12.39
N THR A 260 0.10 14.17 12.10
CA THR A 260 -0.93 13.80 13.08
C THR A 260 -1.47 12.40 12.76
N MET A 261 -1.91 11.67 13.78
CA MET A 261 -2.63 10.41 13.67
C MET A 261 -4.13 10.62 13.45
N ASN A 262 -4.63 11.86 13.58
CA ASN A 262 -6.04 12.16 13.35
C ASN A 262 -6.35 12.27 11.85
N HIS A 263 -6.56 11.13 11.21
CA HIS A 263 -6.81 11.06 9.77
C HIS A 263 -8.09 11.79 9.34
N ALA A 264 -9.11 11.82 10.20
CA ALA A 264 -10.34 12.58 9.93
C ALA A 264 -10.06 14.09 9.87
N TYR A 265 -9.25 14.62 10.80
CA TYR A 265 -8.79 16.01 10.77
C TYR A 265 -8.00 16.32 9.49
N VAL A 266 -7.10 15.43 9.07
CA VAL A 266 -6.34 15.57 7.83
C VAL A 266 -7.29 15.66 6.63
N ALA A 267 -8.26 14.75 6.53
CA ALA A 267 -9.24 14.72 5.46
C ALA A 267 -10.08 16.01 5.39
N ASP A 268 -10.57 16.49 6.54
CA ASP A 268 -11.36 17.72 6.63
C ASP A 268 -10.56 18.98 6.25
N LYS A 269 -9.27 19.01 6.57
CA LYS A 269 -8.37 20.11 6.20
C LYS A 269 -8.03 20.10 4.71
N ILE A 270 -7.79 18.94 4.11
CA ILE A 270 -7.59 18.82 2.66
C ILE A 270 -8.78 19.39 1.91
N LYS A 271 -10.02 19.06 2.31
CA LYS A 271 -11.26 19.55 1.67
C LYS A 271 -11.42 21.08 1.67
N LYS A 272 -10.66 21.80 2.52
CA LYS A 272 -10.72 23.28 2.64
C LYS A 272 -9.49 23.98 2.05
N ILE A 273 -8.44 23.22 1.74
CA ILE A 273 -7.09 23.74 1.49
C ILE A 273 -7.02 24.67 0.28
N ARG A 274 -7.84 24.41 -0.75
CA ARG A 274 -7.89 25.25 -1.97
C ARG A 274 -8.31 26.67 -1.67
N ALA A 275 -9.37 26.82 -0.89
CA ALA A 275 -9.93 28.12 -0.54
C ALA A 275 -9.01 28.87 0.44
N GLU A 276 -8.40 28.14 1.38
CA GLU A 276 -7.62 28.72 2.48
C GLU A 276 -6.16 29.04 2.09
N GLN A 277 -5.51 28.17 1.31
CA GLN A 277 -4.06 28.21 1.09
C GLN A 277 -3.68 28.50 -0.38
N PHE A 278 -4.57 28.23 -1.33
CA PHE A 278 -4.25 28.22 -2.76
C PHE A 278 -5.15 29.13 -3.62
N SER A 279 -5.75 30.16 -3.02
CA SER A 279 -6.73 31.09 -3.64
C SER A 279 -6.15 32.08 -4.67
N GLY A 280 -4.84 32.02 -4.95
CA GLY A 280 -4.16 32.86 -5.94
C GLY A 280 -4.04 32.24 -7.34
N TRP A 281 -3.33 32.96 -8.23
CA TRP A 281 -2.90 32.40 -9.52
C TRP A 281 -1.83 31.34 -9.29
N ALA A 282 -1.90 30.26 -10.07
CA ALA A 282 -0.90 29.21 -10.09
C ALA A 282 0.01 29.36 -11.33
N SER A 283 1.21 28.79 -11.24
CA SER A 283 2.22 28.86 -12.30
C SER A 283 2.98 27.55 -12.41
N GLY A 284 4.29 27.62 -12.71
CA GLY A 284 5.14 26.45 -12.85
C GLY A 284 5.23 25.60 -11.57
N SER A 285 5.88 24.45 -11.74
CA SER A 285 5.94 23.38 -10.75
C SER A 285 7.35 23.25 -10.18
N ARG A 286 7.43 22.91 -8.88
CA ARG A 286 8.68 22.72 -8.11
C ARG A 286 8.64 21.41 -7.34
N VAL A 287 8.34 20.33 -8.04
CA VAL A 287 8.19 18.97 -7.52
C VAL A 287 9.41 18.54 -6.70
N TYR A 288 10.61 18.70 -7.26
CA TYR A 288 11.82 18.24 -6.58
C TYR A 288 12.14 19.08 -5.34
N ASP A 289 11.91 20.40 -5.36
CA ASP A 289 12.07 21.23 -4.16
C ASP A 289 11.06 20.88 -3.07
N ALA A 290 9.83 20.47 -3.44
CA ALA A 290 8.83 19.96 -2.50
C ALA A 290 9.29 18.64 -1.85
N LEU A 291 9.79 17.69 -2.66
CA LEU A 291 10.39 16.45 -2.16
C LEU A 291 11.58 16.73 -1.22
N ALA A 292 12.48 17.64 -1.59
CA ALA A 292 13.60 18.02 -0.74
C ALA A 292 13.15 18.64 0.59
N SER A 293 12.10 19.47 0.56
CA SER A 293 11.53 20.07 1.76
C SER A 293 10.93 19.01 2.70
N SER A 294 10.25 17.99 2.16
CA SER A 294 9.74 16.86 2.94
C SER A 294 10.87 16.02 3.53
N LEU A 295 11.90 15.70 2.75
CA LEU A 295 13.07 14.99 3.25
C LEU A 295 13.79 15.74 4.37
N SER A 296 13.85 17.08 4.30
CA SER A 296 14.38 17.90 5.39
C SER A 296 13.54 17.77 6.66
N ARG A 297 12.21 17.67 6.57
CA ARG A 297 11.34 17.43 7.73
C ARG A 297 11.60 16.05 8.32
N PHE A 298 11.66 15.00 7.51
CA PHE A 298 12.02 13.65 7.98
C PHE A 298 13.38 13.58 8.67
N SER A 299 14.35 14.40 8.24
CA SER A 299 15.66 14.48 8.89
C SER A 299 15.64 15.18 10.25
N ALA A 300 14.61 15.99 10.52
CA ALA A 300 14.41 16.70 11.76
C ALA A 300 13.47 15.97 12.74
N LEU A 301 12.81 14.89 12.31
CA LEU A 301 11.98 14.07 13.19
C LEU A 301 12.85 13.26 14.15
N GLU A 302 12.51 13.32 15.44
CA GLU A 302 12.97 12.39 16.47
C GLU A 302 12.27 11.04 16.28
N SER A 303 12.68 10.34 15.23
CA SER A 303 12.11 9.04 14.82
C SER A 303 13.10 7.91 15.08
N ASN A 304 12.60 6.72 15.36
CA ASN A 304 13.46 5.56 15.56
C ASN A 304 14.07 5.11 14.23
N ALA A 305 15.27 4.51 14.28
CA ALA A 305 15.91 3.89 13.11
C ALA A 305 15.06 2.76 12.49
N THR A 306 14.11 2.20 13.25
CA THR A 306 13.17 1.18 12.77
C THR A 306 11.87 1.74 12.22
N ASP A 307 11.60 3.04 12.37
CA ASP A 307 10.38 3.67 11.84
C ASP A 307 10.36 3.63 10.31
N GLU A 308 9.18 3.38 9.74
CA GLU A 308 8.99 3.42 8.29
C GLU A 308 8.62 4.85 7.86
N LYS A 309 9.19 5.31 6.74
CA LYS A 309 9.01 6.68 6.25
C LYS A 309 8.65 6.69 4.77
N TYR A 310 7.54 7.34 4.46
CA TYR A 310 7.01 7.40 3.11
C TYR A 310 6.71 8.83 2.68
N ILE A 311 6.94 9.11 1.40
CA ILE A 311 6.38 10.28 0.73
C ILE A 311 5.43 9.78 -0.35
N VAL A 312 4.21 10.30 -0.38
CA VAL A 312 3.25 10.07 -1.47
C VAL A 312 3.04 11.38 -2.21
N LEU A 313 3.61 11.48 -3.41
CA LEU A 313 3.57 12.67 -4.26
C LEU A 313 2.46 12.53 -5.31
N PHE A 314 1.57 13.51 -5.34
CA PHE A 314 0.57 13.71 -6.38
C PHE A 314 1.00 14.88 -7.26
N CYS A 315 1.21 14.64 -8.55
CA CYS A 315 1.59 15.68 -9.50
C CYS A 315 1.19 15.32 -10.92
N ASN A 316 1.40 16.21 -11.88
CA ASN A 316 1.22 15.87 -13.30
C ASN A 316 2.51 15.35 -13.96
N GLY A 317 3.61 15.21 -13.22
CA GLY A 317 4.89 14.74 -13.74
C GLY A 317 5.81 15.84 -14.29
N ILE A 318 5.36 17.10 -14.39
CA ILE A 318 6.17 18.21 -14.90
C ILE A 318 6.82 18.96 -13.74
N ASP A 319 8.14 19.13 -13.81
CA ASP A 319 8.90 20.05 -12.97
C ASP A 319 9.54 21.13 -13.84
N THR A 320 9.35 22.41 -13.50
CA THR A 320 9.85 23.51 -14.34
C THR A 320 10.87 24.40 -13.65
N SER A 321 10.85 24.42 -12.32
CA SER A 321 11.49 25.50 -11.55
C SER A 321 12.14 25.01 -10.25
N SER A 322 12.30 23.70 -10.07
CA SER A 322 13.09 23.20 -8.93
C SER A 322 14.56 23.56 -9.07
N LEU A 323 15.21 23.81 -7.93
CA LEU A 323 16.65 24.05 -7.86
C LEU A 323 17.42 22.76 -7.56
N VAL A 324 16.73 21.74 -7.04
CA VAL A 324 17.30 20.42 -6.77
C VAL A 324 16.97 19.42 -7.88
N SER A 325 17.84 18.41 -8.03
CA SER A 325 17.75 17.41 -9.09
C SER A 325 17.22 16.06 -8.59
N ALA A 326 16.64 15.26 -9.49
CA ALA A 326 16.20 13.89 -9.20
C ALA A 326 17.28 13.01 -8.53
N PRO A 327 18.56 12.96 -9.00
CA PRO A 327 19.61 12.21 -8.31
C PRO A 327 19.86 12.66 -6.86
N SER A 328 19.77 13.96 -6.59
CA SER A 328 19.92 14.51 -5.22
C SER A 328 18.78 14.04 -4.30
N ILE A 329 17.55 13.96 -4.82
CA ILE A 329 16.40 13.43 -4.10
C ILE A 329 16.58 11.95 -3.78
N ILE A 330 16.96 11.13 -4.76
CA ILE A 330 17.19 9.69 -4.57
C ILE A 330 18.25 9.45 -3.48
N SER A 331 19.36 10.18 -3.55
CA SER A 331 20.46 10.04 -2.58
C SER A 331 20.00 10.39 -1.15
N SER A 332 19.31 11.52 -0.99
CA SER A 332 18.80 11.98 0.30
C SER A 332 17.76 11.03 0.89
N ALA A 333 16.81 10.58 0.06
CA ALA A 333 15.78 9.63 0.47
C ALA A 333 16.37 8.29 0.91
N LYS A 334 17.32 7.71 0.15
CA LYS A 334 18.04 6.49 0.55
C LYS A 334 18.76 6.65 1.88
N LYS A 335 19.43 7.79 2.09
CA LYS A 335 20.15 8.06 3.35
C LYS A 335 19.20 8.10 4.55
N LEU A 336 17.99 8.62 4.35
CA LEU A 336 16.98 8.77 5.40
C LEU A 336 16.05 7.55 5.54
N GLY A 337 16.17 6.55 4.66
CA GLY A 337 15.27 5.40 4.63
C GLY A 337 13.85 5.74 4.15
N VAL A 338 13.69 6.83 3.39
CA VAL A 338 12.38 7.29 2.90
C VAL A 338 12.08 6.68 1.54
N ARG A 339 10.91 6.05 1.40
CA ARG A 339 10.41 5.53 0.12
C ARG A 339 9.47 6.54 -0.52
N ILE A 340 9.64 6.81 -1.82
CA ILE A 340 8.83 7.80 -2.53
C ILE A 340 7.87 7.10 -3.50
N VAL A 341 6.57 7.28 -3.28
CA VAL A 341 5.50 6.90 -4.19
C VAL A 341 5.11 8.12 -5.00
N VAL A 342 5.11 8.00 -6.32
CA VAL A 342 4.71 9.07 -7.25
C VAL A 342 3.45 8.64 -7.97
N ILE A 343 2.42 9.48 -7.89
CA ILE A 343 1.15 9.34 -8.60
C ILE A 343 1.07 10.49 -9.60
N THR A 344 1.19 10.16 -10.89
CA THR A 344 1.17 11.12 -12.00
C THR A 344 -0.19 11.18 -12.67
N PHE A 345 -0.75 12.38 -12.78
CA PHE A 345 -2.00 12.65 -13.50
C PHE A 345 -1.77 13.04 -14.95
N GLY A 346 -2.61 12.50 -15.82
CA GLY A 346 -2.61 12.79 -17.25
C GLY A 346 -1.53 12.04 -18.03
N ASP A 347 -1.57 12.18 -19.35
CA ASP A 347 -0.61 11.57 -20.27
C ASP A 347 0.64 12.43 -20.37
N THR A 348 1.61 12.21 -19.46
CA THR A 348 2.84 13.02 -19.42
C THR A 348 4.08 12.23 -19.80
N MET A 349 4.57 12.49 -21.01
CA MET A 349 5.88 11.99 -21.50
C MET A 349 7.07 12.48 -20.66
N GLU A 350 6.85 13.45 -19.75
CA GLU A 350 7.89 14.10 -18.94
C GLU A 350 8.08 13.46 -17.54
N ALA A 351 7.30 12.43 -17.18
CA ALA A 351 7.39 11.77 -15.87
C ALA A 351 8.60 10.84 -15.69
N ALA A 352 9.45 10.64 -16.71
CA ALA A 352 10.51 9.63 -16.71
C ALA A 352 11.51 9.79 -15.54
N ASP A 353 11.88 11.02 -15.20
CA ASP A 353 12.80 11.29 -14.09
C ASP A 353 12.12 11.02 -12.74
N LEU A 354 10.83 11.32 -12.59
CA LEU A 354 10.07 11.03 -11.38
C LEU A 354 9.83 9.53 -11.20
N ILE A 355 9.64 8.78 -12.29
CA ILE A 355 9.65 7.31 -12.25
C ILE A 355 10.99 6.81 -11.72
N THR A 356 12.09 7.39 -12.20
CA THR A 356 13.45 7.07 -11.73
C THR A 356 13.63 7.42 -10.25
N VAL A 357 13.07 8.53 -9.77
CA VAL A 357 13.06 8.88 -8.33
C VAL A 357 12.33 7.82 -7.52
N ALA A 358 11.10 7.48 -7.92
CA ALA A 358 10.27 6.54 -7.17
C ALA A 358 10.95 5.16 -7.07
N LEU A 359 11.36 4.59 -8.21
CA LEU A 359 12.04 3.30 -8.25
C LEU A 359 13.42 3.35 -7.56
N GLY A 360 14.14 4.46 -7.74
CA GLY A 360 15.45 4.68 -7.13
C GLY A 360 15.40 4.66 -5.61
N THR A 361 14.29 5.06 -4.98
CA THR A 361 14.12 5.06 -3.52
C THR A 361 13.51 3.77 -2.96
N GLY A 362 13.27 2.76 -3.80
CA GLY A 362 12.53 1.56 -3.42
C GLY A 362 11.01 1.81 -3.26
N GLY A 363 10.53 2.97 -3.70
CA GLY A 363 9.11 3.28 -3.82
C GLY A 363 8.57 2.91 -5.20
N ARG A 364 7.57 3.66 -5.68
CA ARG A 364 6.78 3.26 -6.84
C ARG A 364 6.25 4.43 -7.65
N ALA A 365 6.26 4.29 -8.97
CA ALA A 365 5.56 5.21 -9.85
C ALA A 365 4.25 4.60 -10.34
N ILE A 366 3.24 5.45 -10.39
CA ILE A 366 1.87 5.15 -10.70
C ILE A 366 1.38 6.22 -11.66
N SER A 367 0.81 5.81 -12.78
CA SER A 367 0.14 6.72 -13.71
C SER A 367 -1.36 6.54 -13.55
N ALA A 368 -2.09 7.65 -13.41
CA ALA A 368 -3.53 7.69 -13.39
C ALA A 368 -4.02 8.64 -14.50
N ALA A 369 -4.64 8.10 -15.53
CA ALA A 369 -5.29 8.88 -16.58
C ALA A 369 -6.77 9.17 -16.26
N SER A 370 -7.37 8.47 -15.27
CA SER A 370 -8.74 8.67 -14.79
C SER A 370 -8.92 8.28 -13.31
N ILE A 371 -10.08 8.62 -12.72
CA ILE A 371 -10.49 8.22 -11.36
C ILE A 371 -10.50 6.70 -11.17
N GLU A 372 -11.00 5.96 -12.15
CA GLU A 372 -11.07 4.50 -12.06
C GLU A 372 -9.66 3.90 -12.02
N GLU A 373 -8.73 4.40 -12.84
CA GLU A 373 -7.32 3.99 -12.79
C GLU A 373 -6.64 4.41 -11.49
N LEU A 374 -7.02 5.57 -10.95
CA LEU A 374 -6.54 6.06 -9.67
C LEU A 374 -6.96 5.09 -8.55
N HIS A 375 -8.22 4.62 -8.54
CA HIS A 375 -8.68 3.65 -7.54
C HIS A 375 -7.87 2.34 -7.55
N TYR A 376 -7.69 1.74 -8.74
CA TYR A 376 -6.84 0.54 -8.87
C TYR A 376 -5.40 0.82 -8.45
N SER A 377 -4.92 2.02 -8.74
CA SER A 377 -3.57 2.43 -8.39
C SER A 377 -3.36 2.61 -6.88
N PHE A 378 -4.34 3.17 -6.19
CA PHE A 378 -4.32 3.29 -4.73
C PHE A 378 -4.44 1.96 -4.03
N GLN A 379 -5.32 1.08 -4.51
CA GLN A 379 -5.37 -0.31 -4.01
C GLN A 379 -3.97 -0.95 -4.07
N ARG A 380 -3.19 -0.65 -5.11
CA ARG A 380 -1.80 -1.14 -5.18
C ARG A 380 -0.85 -0.48 -4.18
N VAL A 381 -1.02 0.79 -3.84
CA VAL A 381 -0.23 1.44 -2.77
C VAL A 381 -0.56 0.79 -1.42
N VAL A 382 -1.85 0.64 -1.12
CA VAL A 382 -2.33 -0.01 0.10
C VAL A 382 -1.86 -1.46 0.16
N GLU A 383 -2.02 -2.24 -0.91
CA GLU A 383 -1.47 -3.59 -1.01
C GLU A 383 0.04 -3.64 -0.78
N ASP A 384 0.79 -2.66 -1.29
CA ASP A 384 2.25 -2.58 -1.11
C ASP A 384 2.64 -2.28 0.33
N LEU A 385 1.86 -1.46 1.06
CA LEU A 385 2.01 -1.23 2.50
C LEU A 385 1.65 -2.50 3.28
N SER A 386 0.52 -3.14 2.95
CA SER A 386 0.04 -4.36 3.60
C SER A 386 0.88 -5.61 3.28
N GLY A 387 1.67 -5.58 2.20
CA GLY A 387 2.63 -6.62 1.82
C GLY A 387 4.03 -6.43 2.38
N GLN A 388 4.23 -5.47 3.30
CA GLN A 388 5.45 -5.37 4.09
C GLN A 388 5.37 -6.29 5.29
N TYR A 389 6.47 -6.95 5.62
CA TYR A 389 6.58 -7.80 6.79
C TYR A 389 7.89 -7.58 7.52
N VAL A 390 7.86 -7.90 8.80
CA VAL A 390 9.03 -7.92 9.67
C VAL A 390 9.12 -9.29 10.31
N ILE A 391 10.29 -9.92 10.25
CA ILE A 391 10.63 -11.09 11.05
C ILE A 391 11.64 -10.65 12.09
N ARG A 392 11.40 -11.03 13.34
CA ARG A 392 12.28 -10.69 14.45
C ARG A 392 12.49 -11.90 15.36
N TRP A 393 13.67 -11.97 15.96
CA TRP A 393 13.94 -12.83 17.12
C TRP A 393 15.01 -12.20 18.02
N ALA A 394 15.07 -12.64 19.27
CA ALA A 394 16.16 -12.35 20.20
C ALA A 394 17.15 -13.51 20.22
N SER A 395 18.41 -13.23 19.85
CA SER A 395 19.46 -14.25 19.88
C SER A 395 19.73 -14.71 21.32
N LEU A 396 19.81 -16.03 21.51
CA LEU A 396 20.23 -16.63 22.78
C LEU A 396 21.75 -16.71 22.92
N ARG A 397 22.51 -16.29 21.90
CA ARG A 397 23.97 -16.23 21.97
C ARG A 397 24.43 -15.17 22.97
N ARG A 398 25.49 -15.49 23.72
CA ARG A 398 26.20 -14.55 24.62
C ARG A 398 27.71 -14.56 24.35
N ASP A 399 28.10 -15.01 23.17
CA ASP A 399 29.49 -15.08 22.74
C ASP A 399 29.82 -14.01 21.69
N ASN A 400 31.12 -13.89 21.38
CA ASN A 400 31.61 -12.92 20.42
C ASN A 400 31.68 -13.46 18.98
N LYS A 401 30.96 -14.55 18.67
CA LYS A 401 31.01 -15.18 17.34
C LYS A 401 30.21 -14.33 16.35
N ASN A 402 30.76 -14.13 15.16
CA ASN A 402 30.00 -13.65 14.02
C ASN A 402 29.17 -14.81 13.46
N VAL A 403 27.89 -14.55 13.23
CA VAL A 403 26.95 -15.46 12.55
C VAL A 403 26.24 -14.71 11.44
N THR A 404 25.77 -15.41 10.41
CA THR A 404 24.97 -14.83 9.34
C THR A 404 23.51 -15.27 9.48
N PRO A 405 22.61 -14.36 9.88
CA PRO A 405 21.18 -14.66 9.94
C PRO A 405 20.60 -15.09 8.58
N SER A 406 19.64 -15.99 8.60
CA SER A 406 18.86 -16.37 7.43
C SER A 406 17.44 -16.77 7.81
N ILE A 407 16.53 -16.68 6.85
CA ILE A 407 15.11 -16.99 7.01
C ILE A 407 14.60 -17.84 5.86
N LYS A 408 13.54 -18.61 6.15
CA LYS A 408 12.69 -19.27 5.17
C LYS A 408 11.24 -19.06 5.56
N LEU A 409 10.45 -18.69 4.57
CA LEU A 409 9.02 -18.45 4.66
C LEU A 409 8.29 -19.44 3.77
N ILE A 410 7.19 -19.98 4.25
CA ILE A 410 6.26 -20.79 3.47
C ILE A 410 4.87 -20.18 3.57
N TYR A 411 4.23 -19.96 2.42
CA TYR A 411 2.85 -19.48 2.31
C TYR A 411 2.07 -20.41 1.36
N GLY A 412 1.11 -21.16 1.91
CA GLY A 412 0.47 -22.24 1.17
C GLY A 412 1.49 -23.27 0.65
N ASN A 413 1.65 -23.35 -0.67
CA ASN A 413 2.58 -24.27 -1.33
C ASN A 413 3.80 -23.57 -1.97
N THR A 414 4.06 -22.33 -1.58
CA THR A 414 5.18 -21.53 -2.09
C THR A 414 6.14 -21.20 -0.96
N GLU A 415 7.41 -21.04 -1.29
CA GLU A 415 8.45 -20.71 -0.31
C GLU A 415 9.37 -19.63 -0.85
N ALA A 416 9.93 -18.84 0.07
CA ALA A 416 10.97 -17.88 -0.18
C ALA A 416 12.03 -18.00 0.92
N SER A 417 13.31 -17.85 0.57
CA SER A 417 14.40 -17.85 1.53
C SER A 417 15.30 -16.65 1.30
N TRP A 418 15.89 -16.15 2.38
CA TRP A 418 16.86 -15.07 2.29
C TRP A 418 17.96 -15.21 3.33
N ARG A 419 19.16 -14.74 3.01
CA ARG A 419 20.32 -14.76 3.89
C ARG A 419 20.95 -13.39 3.95
N ALA A 420 21.30 -12.96 5.16
CA ALA A 420 21.88 -11.65 5.42
C ALA A 420 23.23 -11.46 4.73
N ASP A 421 23.45 -10.23 4.22
CA ASP A 421 24.73 -9.75 3.72
C ASP A 421 25.64 -9.25 4.84
N LYS A 422 25.05 -8.83 5.97
CA LYS A 422 25.73 -8.44 7.20
C LYS A 422 25.78 -9.59 8.20
N SER A 423 26.88 -9.66 8.96
CA SER A 423 27.01 -10.61 10.07
C SER A 423 26.48 -10.00 11.37
N PHE A 424 25.77 -10.81 12.15
CA PHE A 424 25.38 -10.51 13.52
C PHE A 424 26.46 -10.95 14.51
N ARG A 425 26.71 -10.14 15.54
CA ARG A 425 27.63 -10.47 16.64
C ARG A 425 26.97 -10.10 17.96
N ALA A 426 26.55 -11.09 18.73
CA ALA A 426 25.68 -10.91 19.90
C ALA A 426 26.21 -9.85 20.89
N LEU A 427 27.48 -9.92 21.30
CA LEU A 427 28.05 -8.96 22.25
C LEU A 427 28.11 -7.50 21.75
N SER A 428 27.96 -7.24 20.45
CA SER A 428 27.85 -5.86 19.94
C SER A 428 26.48 -5.23 20.13
N TYR A 429 25.49 -6.06 20.48
CA TYR A 429 24.10 -5.67 20.69
C TYR A 429 23.62 -6.15 22.07
N ALA A 430 24.53 -6.18 23.03
CA ALA A 430 24.21 -6.56 24.40
C ALA A 430 23.20 -5.59 25.02
N GLY A 431 22.35 -6.12 25.87
CA GLY A 431 21.37 -5.41 26.66
C GLY A 431 20.70 -6.38 27.64
N ASP A 432 19.82 -5.87 28.48
CA ASP A 432 19.03 -6.70 29.38
C ASP A 432 17.83 -7.31 28.63
N PRO A 433 17.76 -8.64 28.44
CA PRO A 433 16.61 -9.28 27.81
C PRO A 433 15.36 -9.30 28.70
N LEU A 434 15.47 -9.05 30.01
CA LEU A 434 14.34 -8.96 30.93
C LEU A 434 13.68 -7.58 30.93
N GLN A 435 14.38 -6.57 30.41
CA GLN A 435 13.90 -5.19 30.35
C GLN A 435 13.15 -4.89 29.07
N GLY A 436 11.83 -4.84 29.20
CA GLY A 436 10.91 -4.39 28.18
C GLY A 436 11.07 -2.91 27.90
N LYS A 437 10.72 -2.51 26.68
CA LYS A 437 10.81 -1.11 26.23
C LYS A 437 9.49 -0.70 25.62
N VAL A 438 8.90 0.35 26.18
CA VAL A 438 7.67 0.95 25.66
C VAL A 438 7.85 2.43 25.39
N VAL A 439 7.05 2.98 24.49
CA VAL A 439 7.11 4.37 24.07
C VAL A 439 5.68 4.92 24.06
N LEU A 440 5.51 6.17 24.47
CA LEU A 440 4.33 6.97 24.19
C LEU A 440 4.53 7.78 22.90
N MET A 441 3.63 7.60 21.94
CA MET A 441 3.59 8.38 20.70
C MET A 441 2.38 9.32 20.77
N GLN A 442 2.64 10.61 20.92
CA GLN A 442 1.60 11.63 21.00
C GLN A 442 1.36 12.28 19.64
N SER A 443 0.10 12.57 19.37
CA SER A 443 -0.38 13.27 18.18
C SER A 443 -1.38 14.33 18.59
N ASP A 444 -1.13 15.57 18.21
CA ASP A 444 -1.98 16.71 18.56
C ASP A 444 -2.67 17.31 17.34
N THR A 445 -3.91 17.74 17.53
CA THR A 445 -4.61 18.69 16.69
C THR A 445 -5.08 19.86 17.55
N PRO A 446 -5.58 20.98 16.97
CA PRO A 446 -6.06 22.10 17.77
C PRO A 446 -7.19 21.75 18.75
N ASP A 447 -7.94 20.67 18.48
CA ASP A 447 -9.15 20.32 19.22
C ASP A 447 -9.01 19.01 20.00
N ASN A 448 -7.96 18.21 19.77
CA ASN A 448 -7.77 16.92 20.46
C ASN A 448 -6.31 16.48 20.48
N SER A 449 -6.01 15.58 21.41
CA SER A 449 -4.73 14.85 21.47
C SER A 449 -4.99 13.36 21.60
N THR A 450 -4.18 12.57 20.92
CA THR A 450 -4.20 11.11 21.00
C THR A 450 -2.80 10.62 21.35
N VAL A 451 -2.70 9.68 22.28
CA VAL A 451 -1.43 9.05 22.66
C VAL A 451 -1.52 7.55 22.47
N PHE A 452 -0.54 6.96 21.80
CA PHE A 452 -0.40 5.50 21.69
C PHE A 452 0.73 5.00 22.57
N LEU A 453 0.47 4.00 23.40
CA LEU A 453 1.51 3.20 24.02
C LEU A 453 1.93 2.10 23.04
N ARG A 454 3.22 2.02 22.72
CA ARG A 454 3.79 1.01 21.83
C ARG A 454 4.88 0.23 22.53
N ALA A 455 4.95 -1.07 22.28
CA ALA A 455 6.12 -1.87 22.62
C ALA A 455 7.19 -1.73 21.53
N ALA A 456 8.41 -1.36 21.93
CA ALA A 456 9.61 -1.51 21.11
C ALA A 456 10.24 -2.90 21.29
N TYR A 457 10.10 -3.49 22.49
CA TYR A 457 10.56 -4.83 22.82
C TYR A 457 9.77 -5.38 24.03
N VAL A 458 9.28 -6.61 23.92
CA VAL A 458 8.61 -7.35 25.00
C VAL A 458 9.49 -8.49 25.53
N PRO A 459 9.76 -8.57 26.85
CA PRO A 459 10.47 -9.69 27.48
C PRO A 459 9.69 -11.01 27.37
N ASN A 460 10.34 -12.11 27.74
CA ASN A 460 9.67 -13.40 27.76
C ASN A 460 8.79 -13.56 29.01
N GLY A 461 7.62 -14.20 28.85
CA GLY A 461 6.75 -14.56 29.96
C GLY A 461 5.84 -13.46 30.49
N ILE A 462 5.52 -12.44 29.68
CA ILE A 462 4.59 -11.38 30.08
C ILE A 462 3.15 -11.86 29.89
N GLU A 463 2.46 -12.20 30.97
CA GLU A 463 1.07 -12.68 30.98
C GLU A 463 0.04 -11.60 31.35
N ASP A 464 0.51 -10.59 32.09
CA ASP A 464 -0.26 -9.44 32.53
C ASP A 464 0.56 -8.16 32.32
N LEU A 465 -0.11 -7.05 32.07
CA LEU A 465 0.48 -5.71 32.05
C LEU A 465 -0.40 -4.81 32.91
N ARG A 466 0.19 -4.14 33.88
CA ARG A 466 -0.52 -3.23 34.77
C ARG A 466 0.12 -1.86 34.76
N LEU A 467 -0.69 -0.83 34.55
CA LEU A 467 -0.26 0.56 34.44
C LEU A 467 -0.95 1.40 35.51
N HIS A 468 -0.22 2.36 36.07
CA HIS A 468 -0.77 3.43 36.89
C HIS A 468 -0.61 4.74 36.14
N VAL A 469 -1.73 5.34 35.77
CA VAL A 469 -1.78 6.52 34.91
C VAL A 469 -2.53 7.63 35.61
N GLN A 470 -1.95 8.83 35.68
CA GLN A 470 -2.61 10.04 36.17
C GLN A 470 -2.50 11.14 35.13
N SER A 471 -3.56 11.93 35.00
CA SER A 471 -3.64 13.06 34.07
C SER A 471 -4.41 14.21 34.71
N ALA A 472 -3.99 15.44 34.44
CA ALA A 472 -4.76 16.64 34.78
C ALA A 472 -5.98 16.84 33.85
N TYR A 473 -6.06 16.06 32.78
CA TYR A 473 -7.06 16.15 31.71
C TYR A 473 -7.88 14.86 31.62
N PRO A 474 -9.20 14.94 31.41
CA PRO A 474 -10.01 13.76 31.15
C PRO A 474 -9.55 13.01 29.90
N PHE A 475 -9.48 11.69 29.99
CA PHE A 475 -9.13 10.84 28.85
C PHE A 475 -9.96 9.56 28.84
N THR A 476 -9.97 8.89 27.68
CA THR A 476 -10.44 7.51 27.55
C THR A 476 -9.31 6.61 27.10
N THR A 477 -9.32 5.36 27.54
CA THR A 477 -8.33 4.35 27.12
C THR A 477 -9.02 3.21 26.39
N SER A 478 -8.36 2.72 25.34
CA SER A 478 -8.78 1.53 24.60
C SER A 478 -7.58 0.67 24.19
N VAL A 479 -7.83 -0.62 23.98
CA VAL A 479 -6.87 -1.54 23.37
C VAL A 479 -6.87 -1.31 21.86
N VAL A 480 -5.68 -1.23 21.26
CA VAL A 480 -5.55 -1.15 19.80
C VAL A 480 -6.08 -2.44 19.19
N SER A 481 -7.01 -2.31 18.24
CA SER A 481 -7.74 -3.46 17.70
C SER A 481 -6.88 -4.33 16.77
N ALA A 482 -7.33 -5.57 16.53
CA ALA A 482 -6.64 -6.48 15.60
C ALA A 482 -6.64 -5.97 14.16
N SER A 483 -7.62 -5.16 13.75
CA SER A 483 -7.64 -4.55 12.41
C SER A 483 -6.58 -3.45 12.23
N ASN A 484 -6.07 -2.91 13.34
CA ASN A 484 -4.96 -1.95 13.38
C ASN A 484 -3.65 -2.63 13.86
N ASP A 485 -3.53 -3.96 13.71
CA ASP A 485 -2.36 -4.75 14.13
C ASP A 485 -1.99 -4.61 15.63
N GLY A 486 -2.98 -4.33 16.49
CA GLY A 486 -2.77 -4.15 17.93
C GLY A 486 -2.24 -5.40 18.64
N LEU A 487 -1.14 -5.24 19.37
CA LEU A 487 -0.43 -6.33 20.03
C LEU A 487 -1.25 -6.97 21.16
N LEU A 488 -2.09 -6.18 21.82
CA LEU A 488 -2.96 -6.60 22.93
C LEU A 488 -4.40 -6.88 22.47
N ALA A 489 -4.69 -6.94 21.17
CA ALA A 489 -6.07 -7.00 20.65
C ALA A 489 -6.93 -8.17 21.17
N ASN A 490 -6.31 -9.25 21.66
CA ASN A 490 -6.99 -10.42 22.23
C ASN A 490 -6.95 -10.47 23.77
N TRP A 491 -6.47 -9.40 24.41
CA TRP A 491 -6.39 -9.27 25.86
C TRP A 491 -7.63 -8.56 26.39
N THR A 492 -7.96 -8.82 27.64
CA THR A 492 -9.02 -8.10 28.36
C THR A 492 -8.41 -6.93 29.10
N MET A 493 -9.09 -5.80 29.11
CA MET A 493 -8.69 -4.59 29.85
C MET A 493 -9.72 -4.29 30.93
N ASP A 494 -9.24 -4.06 32.13
CA ASP A 494 -10.01 -3.60 33.28
C ASP A 494 -9.41 -2.28 33.79
N ILE A 495 -10.27 -1.30 34.09
CA ILE A 495 -9.86 0.04 34.52
C ILE A 495 -10.52 0.32 35.87
N GLU A 496 -9.69 0.56 36.88
CA GLU A 496 -10.11 0.93 38.23
C GLU A 496 -9.61 2.34 38.56
N ASP A 497 -10.50 3.21 39.05
CA ASP A 497 -10.14 4.54 39.55
C ASP A 497 -9.36 4.40 40.88
N ASP A 498 -8.24 5.10 41.03
CA ASP A 498 -7.43 5.05 42.25
C ASP A 498 -7.94 6.00 43.36
N GLY A 499 -8.91 6.88 43.04
CA GLY A 499 -9.49 7.86 43.95
C GLY A 499 -8.71 9.17 44.12
N GLU A 500 -7.61 9.35 43.38
CA GLU A 500 -6.71 10.52 43.38
C GLU A 500 -6.40 11.01 41.95
N ASP A 501 -7.44 11.10 41.10
CA ASP A 501 -7.36 11.49 39.68
C ASP A 501 -6.49 10.55 38.82
N GLY A 502 -6.27 9.32 39.29
CA GLY A 502 -5.54 8.27 38.60
C GLY A 502 -6.35 7.03 38.30
N GLN A 503 -5.79 6.19 37.43
CA GLN A 503 -6.40 4.95 36.99
C GLN A 503 -5.36 3.83 37.02
N TRP A 504 -5.77 2.69 37.58
CA TRP A 504 -5.12 1.41 37.40
C TRP A 504 -5.69 0.72 36.17
N ILE A 505 -4.85 0.50 35.17
CA ILE A 505 -5.23 -0.19 33.93
C ILE A 505 -4.57 -1.56 33.96
N THR A 506 -5.38 -2.61 34.08
CA THR A 506 -4.91 -4.00 34.11
C THR A 506 -5.29 -4.71 32.83
N LEU A 507 -4.30 -5.26 32.14
CA LEU A 507 -4.46 -6.00 30.90
C LEU A 507 -4.01 -7.43 31.11
N SER A 508 -4.84 -8.39 30.74
CA SER A 508 -4.58 -9.82 30.91
C SER A 508 -4.90 -10.60 29.65
N GLY A 509 -4.01 -11.52 29.26
CA GLY A 509 -4.17 -12.38 28.10
C GLY A 509 -4.44 -13.84 28.48
N SER A 510 -5.16 -14.56 27.63
CA SER A 510 -5.24 -16.03 27.75
C SER A 510 -3.93 -16.75 27.35
N GLN A 511 -3.02 -16.02 26.71
CA GLN A 511 -1.67 -16.45 26.34
C GLN A 511 -0.70 -15.29 26.61
N PRO A 512 0.56 -15.59 26.99
CA PRO A 512 1.58 -14.56 27.15
C PRO A 512 1.79 -13.74 25.87
N LEU A 513 2.20 -12.48 26.04
CA LEU A 513 2.68 -11.68 24.92
C LEU A 513 3.85 -12.41 24.24
N PRO A 514 3.91 -12.41 22.89
CA PRO A 514 5.01 -13.05 22.19
C PRO A 514 6.36 -12.42 22.58
N PHE A 515 7.31 -13.25 23.00
CA PHE A 515 8.66 -12.82 23.32
C PHE A 515 9.30 -12.07 22.14
N ALA A 516 10.00 -10.96 22.41
CA ALA A 516 10.65 -10.07 21.44
C ALA A 516 9.69 -9.33 20.49
N SER A 517 8.37 -9.37 20.73
CA SER A 517 7.38 -8.63 19.95
C SER A 517 7.49 -7.11 20.12
N PHE A 518 6.79 -6.41 19.22
CA PHE A 518 6.69 -4.96 19.16
C PHE A 518 5.35 -4.56 18.50
N GLY A 519 4.96 -3.30 18.64
CA GLY A 519 3.75 -2.76 18.03
C GLY A 519 2.90 -1.92 18.96
N ALA A 520 1.80 -1.39 18.44
CA ALA A 520 0.84 -0.60 19.20
C ALA A 520 0.10 -1.47 20.22
N MET A 521 -0.14 -0.94 21.43
CA MET A 521 -0.75 -1.67 22.54
C MET A 521 -2.04 -1.00 23.01
N LEU A 522 -1.94 0.25 23.46
CA LEU A 522 -3.06 1.03 23.98
C LEU A 522 -3.15 2.37 23.25
N ARG A 523 -4.36 2.90 23.23
CA ARG A 523 -4.70 4.23 22.73
C ARG A 523 -5.37 5.02 23.85
N PHE A 524 -4.93 6.26 24.04
CA PHE A 524 -5.48 7.23 24.96
C PHE A 524 -5.99 8.43 24.17
N ASP A 525 -7.24 8.83 24.37
CA ASP A 525 -7.85 9.95 23.67
C ASP A 525 -8.26 11.05 24.66
N PHE A 526 -7.90 12.28 24.31
CA PHE A 526 -8.22 13.51 25.03
C PHE A 526 -9.08 14.41 24.14
N ASP A 527 -10.21 14.89 24.67
CA ASP A 527 -11.16 15.77 23.96
C ASP A 527 -10.70 17.26 23.92
N GLU A 528 -9.40 17.50 24.14
CA GLU A 528 -8.73 18.78 24.01
C GLU A 528 -7.25 18.59 23.63
N ALA A 529 -6.60 19.64 23.15
CA ALA A 529 -5.17 19.62 22.90
C ALA A 529 -4.41 19.68 24.25
N VAL A 530 -3.56 18.69 24.52
CA VAL A 530 -2.77 18.60 25.75
C VAL A 530 -1.29 18.57 25.41
N ASP A 531 -0.48 19.43 26.04
CA ASP A 531 0.97 19.41 25.85
C ASP A 531 1.61 18.25 26.63
N ASP A 532 1.19 18.07 27.89
CA ASP A 532 1.66 17.01 28.79
C ASP A 532 0.47 16.10 29.16
N PRO A 533 0.27 14.98 28.44
CA PRO A 533 -0.93 14.14 28.58
C PRO A 533 -1.01 13.41 29.93
N PHE A 534 0.12 13.15 30.58
CA PHE A 534 0.16 12.39 31.83
C PHE A 534 1.05 13.09 32.86
N THR A 535 0.51 13.29 34.06
CA THR A 535 1.28 13.71 35.24
C THR A 535 2.00 12.53 35.88
N LEU A 536 1.50 11.31 35.66
CA LEU A 536 2.12 10.05 36.05
C LEU A 536 1.85 9.00 34.98
N PHE A 537 2.89 8.27 34.58
CA PHE A 537 2.76 7.10 33.73
C PHE A 537 3.75 6.04 34.20
N GLU A 538 3.28 5.12 35.03
CA GLU A 538 4.09 4.07 35.62
C GLU A 538 3.60 2.68 35.19
N ILE A 539 4.54 1.75 35.07
CA ILE A 539 4.27 0.35 34.80
C ILE A 539 4.51 -0.38 36.12
N ASP A 540 3.52 -1.11 36.61
CA ASP A 540 3.63 -1.85 37.87
C ASP A 540 4.44 -3.13 37.65
N GLU A 541 5.71 -3.04 37.99
CA GLU A 541 6.66 -4.14 37.88
C GLU A 541 6.52 -5.16 39.02
N SER A 542 5.76 -4.86 40.07
CA SER A 542 5.63 -5.75 41.23
C SER A 542 4.91 -7.06 40.93
N ILE A 543 4.22 -7.13 39.78
CA ILE A 543 3.55 -8.31 39.27
C ILE A 543 4.52 -9.31 38.60
N TYR A 544 5.76 -8.91 38.33
CA TYR A 544 6.76 -9.76 37.69
C TYR A 544 7.71 -10.40 38.71
N PHE A 545 7.65 -11.73 38.84
CA PHE A 545 8.44 -12.48 39.82
C PHE A 545 9.80 -12.97 39.31
N ASP A 546 9.97 -13.06 38.00
CA ASP A 546 11.19 -13.60 37.36
C ASP A 546 12.17 -12.49 36.93
N GLY A 547 11.96 -11.25 37.41
CA GLY A 547 12.84 -10.11 37.22
C GLY A 547 12.63 -9.33 35.92
N GLN A 548 11.51 -9.56 35.22
CA GLN A 548 11.09 -8.70 34.12
C GLN A 548 10.69 -7.31 34.63
N ASP A 549 11.01 -6.30 33.85
CA ASP A 549 10.63 -4.90 34.07
C ASP A 549 10.28 -4.24 32.73
N PHE A 550 9.71 -3.05 32.76
CA PHE A 550 9.46 -2.27 31.55
C PHE A 550 9.86 -0.83 31.79
N ILE A 551 10.68 -0.30 30.88
CA ILE A 551 11.04 1.11 30.89
C ILE A 551 10.24 1.87 29.83
N LEU A 552 9.78 3.06 30.21
CA LEU A 552 9.36 4.07 29.25
C LEU A 552 10.61 4.69 28.63
N VAL A 553 10.80 4.49 27.34
CA VAL A 553 11.85 5.17 26.58
C VAL A 553 11.28 6.47 26.03
N ASN A 554 11.84 7.59 26.49
CA ASN A 554 11.59 8.89 25.87
C ASN A 554 12.31 8.93 24.51
N TYR A 555 11.66 9.54 23.52
CA TYR A 555 12.32 9.95 22.29
C TYR A 555 12.72 11.41 22.36
#